data_AF-A0A523V8J4-F1
#
_entry.id   AF-A0A523V8J4-F1
#
_cell.length_a   1.000
_cell.length_b   1.000
_cell.length_c   1.000
_cell.angle_alpha   90.00
_cell.angle_beta   90.00
_cell.angle_gamma   90.00
#
_symmetry.space_group_name_H-M   'P 1'
#
loop_
_entity.id
_entity.type
_entity.pdbx_description
1 polymer ?
#
loop_
_entity_poly.entity_id
_entity_poly.type
_entity_poly.pdbx_seq_one_letter_code
_entity_poly.pdbx_strand_id
1 'polypeptide(L)'
;ELLARIRALLRRSSKHKSNILGVSADISLDTEREEVKIGGREVGLTRKEYMILEYLLRNKGQLISRNQLLEHAWDRNVDIFTNVVDTHIKNLRKKMGKSGNIIKTIYGSGYRILDDETDT
;
A
#
# COMPACT_ATOMS: atom_id res chain seq x y z
N GLU A 1 15.07 36.71 -0.09
CA GLU A 1 14.12 36.10 -1.06
C GLU A 1 14.33 34.59 -1.29
N LEU A 2 15.58 34.12 -1.45
CA LEU A 2 15.90 32.70 -1.72
C LEU A 2 15.41 31.71 -0.63
N LEU A 3 15.52 32.07 0.66
CA LEU A 3 15.12 31.21 1.79
C LEU A 3 13.60 30.95 1.82
N ALA A 4 12.80 31.95 1.45
CA ALA A 4 11.35 31.83 1.41
C ALA A 4 10.90 30.86 0.30
N ARG A 5 11.64 30.85 -0.83
CA ARG A 5 11.39 29.95 -1.96
C ARG A 5 11.74 28.50 -1.61
N ILE A 6 12.83 28.28 -0.88
CA ILE A 6 13.21 26.94 -0.37
C ILE A 6 12.20 26.45 0.68
N ARG A 7 11.79 27.30 1.63
CA ARG A 7 10.74 26.95 2.60
C ARG A 7 9.39 26.67 1.93
N ALA A 8 9.04 27.42 0.89
CA ALA A 8 7.82 27.18 0.12
C ALA A 8 7.87 25.87 -0.67
N LEU A 9 9.03 25.51 -1.23
CA LEU A 9 9.23 24.21 -1.89
C LEU A 9 9.12 23.07 -0.87
N LEU A 10 9.78 23.15 0.29
CA LEU A 10 9.67 22.16 1.35
C LEU A 10 8.26 22.05 1.94
N ARG A 11 7.54 23.18 2.07
CA ARG A 11 6.15 23.22 2.53
C ARG A 11 5.17 22.66 1.49
N ARG A 12 5.47 22.82 0.20
CA ARG A 12 4.73 22.16 -0.90
C ARG A 12 4.97 20.65 -0.89
N SER A 13 6.21 20.21 -0.65
CA SER A 13 6.53 18.80 -0.41
C SER A 13 5.83 18.24 0.84
N SER A 14 5.65 19.06 1.89
CA SER A 14 4.91 18.68 3.10
C SER A 14 3.40 18.52 2.87
N LYS A 15 2.81 19.23 1.89
CA LYS A 15 1.40 19.03 1.51
C LYS A 15 1.23 17.74 0.69
N HIS A 16 2.19 17.43 -0.20
CA HIS A 16 2.23 16.12 -0.87
C HIS A 16 2.49 14.95 0.11
N LYS A 17 3.27 15.15 1.18
CA LYS A 17 3.53 14.10 2.18
C LYS A 17 2.29 13.56 2.88
N SER A 18 1.18 14.32 2.98
CA SER A 18 -0.07 13.79 3.54
C SER A 18 -0.73 12.75 2.64
N ASN A 19 -0.41 12.77 1.33
CA ASN A 19 -0.97 11.88 0.33
C ASN A 19 0.00 10.75 -0.03
N ILE A 20 1.22 10.75 0.51
CA ILE A 20 2.19 9.67 0.25
C ILE A 20 2.16 8.69 1.43
N LEU A 21 1.62 7.50 1.18
CA LEU A 21 1.67 6.36 2.09
C LEU A 21 2.92 5.54 1.81
N GLY A 22 3.57 4.99 2.84
CA GLY A 22 4.80 4.23 2.65
C GLY A 22 5.16 3.37 3.85
N VAL A 23 5.92 2.31 3.54
CA VAL A 23 6.57 1.43 4.50
C VAL A 23 8.01 1.28 4.03
N SER A 24 8.96 1.53 4.91
CA SER A 24 10.40 1.67 4.62
C SER A 24 10.74 2.79 3.62
N ALA A 25 12.03 3.01 3.37
CA ALA A 25 12.50 3.96 2.36
C ALA A 25 12.20 3.51 0.92
N ASP A 26 11.85 2.23 0.73
CA ASP A 26 11.75 1.63 -0.60
C ASP A 26 10.35 1.70 -1.21
N ILE A 27 9.26 1.83 -0.44
CA ILE A 27 7.90 1.85 -0.98
C ILE A 27 7.22 3.19 -0.71
N SER A 28 6.70 3.79 -1.76
CA SER A 28 5.86 4.99 -1.69
C SER A 28 4.64 4.85 -2.59
N LEU A 29 3.48 5.26 -2.09
CA LEU A 29 2.20 5.29 -2.79
C LEU A 29 1.65 6.70 -2.67
N ASP A 30 1.50 7.39 -3.80
CA ASP A 30 0.90 8.72 -3.87
C ASP A 30 -0.60 8.58 -4.15
N THR A 31 -1.43 8.90 -3.16
CA THR A 31 -2.89 8.75 -3.23
C THR A 31 -3.57 9.80 -4.08
N GLU A 32 -2.88 10.92 -4.37
CA GLU A 32 -3.41 11.97 -5.25
C GLU A 32 -3.21 11.62 -6.72
N ARG A 33 -2.06 11.00 -7.03
CA ARG A 33 -1.67 10.63 -8.38
C ARG A 33 -2.02 9.18 -8.73
N GLU A 34 -2.49 8.41 -7.74
CA GLU A 34 -2.66 6.95 -7.83
C GLU A 34 -1.38 6.23 -8.32
N GLU A 35 -0.21 6.76 -7.96
CA GLU A 35 1.10 6.27 -8.39
C GLU A 35 1.78 5.44 -7.28
N VAL A 36 2.38 4.31 -7.64
CA VAL A 36 3.17 3.49 -6.70
C VAL A 36 4.60 3.40 -7.19
N LYS A 37 5.56 3.69 -6.29
CA LYS A 37 7.00 3.58 -6.55
C LYS A 37 7.66 2.66 -5.56
N ILE A 38 8.50 1.76 -6.08
CA ILE A 38 9.27 0.78 -5.32
C ILE A 38 10.74 0.88 -5.73
N GLY A 39 11.63 1.11 -4.77
CA GLY A 39 13.06 1.37 -5.05
C GLY A 39 13.25 2.56 -6.00
N GLY A 40 12.39 3.57 -5.90
CA GLY A 40 12.39 4.75 -6.77
C GLY A 40 11.84 4.52 -8.19
N ARG A 41 11.38 3.31 -8.54
CA ARG A 41 10.80 3.00 -9.86
C ARG A 41 9.30 2.87 -9.77
N GLU A 42 8.60 3.41 -10.77
CA GLU A 42 7.16 3.27 -10.87
C GLU A 42 6.76 1.82 -11.18
N VAL A 43 5.75 1.32 -10.47
CA VAL A 43 5.25 -0.05 -10.61
C VAL A 43 3.77 0.00 -10.99
N GLY A 44 3.45 -0.51 -12.17
CA GLY A 44 2.08 -0.58 -12.68
C GLY A 44 1.22 -1.61 -11.94
N LEU A 45 0.36 -1.13 -11.06
CA LEU A 45 -0.67 -1.93 -10.39
C LEU A 45 -2.00 -1.81 -11.13
N THR A 46 -2.78 -2.89 -11.11
CA THR A 46 -4.20 -2.80 -11.48
C THR A 46 -4.94 -2.02 -10.40
N ARG A 47 -6.12 -1.47 -10.74
CA ARG A 47 -6.93 -0.70 -9.79
C ARG A 47 -7.23 -1.48 -8.49
N LYS A 48 -7.53 -2.78 -8.59
CA LYS A 48 -7.79 -3.63 -7.42
C LYS A 48 -6.53 -3.86 -6.57
N GLU A 49 -5.38 -4.11 -7.20
CA GLU A 49 -4.11 -4.26 -6.48
C GLU A 49 -3.71 -2.95 -5.77
N TYR A 50 -3.92 -1.80 -6.43
CA TYR A 50 -3.69 -0.48 -5.83
C TYR A 50 -4.58 -0.28 -4.60
N MET A 51 -5.90 -0.49 -4.71
CA MET A 51 -6.83 -0.32 -3.59
C MET A 51 -6.47 -1.22 -2.40
N ILE A 52 -6.08 -2.47 -2.65
CA ILE A 52 -5.61 -3.40 -1.62
C ILE A 52 -4.36 -2.84 -0.93
N LEU A 53 -3.36 -2.42 -1.70
CA LEU A 53 -2.11 -1.88 -1.15
C LEU A 53 -2.36 -0.61 -0.35
N GLU A 54 -3.13 0.33 -0.88
CA GLU A 54 -3.51 1.56 -0.21
C GLU A 54 -4.21 1.27 1.12
N TYR A 55 -5.21 0.39 1.12
CA TYR A 55 -5.96 0.05 2.32
C TYR A 55 -5.08 -0.59 3.40
N LEU A 56 -4.20 -1.50 3.01
CA LEU A 56 -3.24 -2.12 3.92
C LEU A 56 -2.23 -1.10 4.46
N LEU A 57 -1.76 -0.16 3.65
CA LEU A 57 -0.82 0.90 4.07
C LEU A 57 -1.49 1.90 5.02
N ARG A 58 -2.76 2.26 4.79
CA ARG A 58 -3.55 3.10 5.70
C ARG A 58 -3.76 2.43 7.06
N ASN A 59 -3.87 1.10 7.08
CA ASN A 59 -4.07 0.31 8.30
C ASN A 59 -2.80 -0.48 8.69
N LYS A 60 -1.63 0.11 8.46
CA LYS A 60 -0.34 -0.48 8.79
C LYS A 60 -0.29 -1.00 10.23
N GLY A 61 0.30 -2.18 10.43
CA GLY A 61 0.36 -2.86 11.73
C GLY A 61 -0.93 -3.55 12.16
N GLN A 62 -2.08 -3.22 11.56
CA GLN A 62 -3.35 -3.86 11.89
C GLN A 62 -3.56 -5.15 11.10
N LEU A 63 -4.26 -6.11 11.70
CA LEU A 63 -4.70 -7.31 11.00
C LEU A 63 -5.97 -6.98 10.21
N ILE A 64 -5.88 -7.12 8.89
CA ILE A 64 -6.99 -6.90 7.97
C ILE A 64 -7.50 -8.23 7.46
N SER A 65 -8.78 -8.50 7.67
CA SER A 65 -9.41 -9.75 7.23
C SER A 65 -9.65 -9.77 5.71
N ARG A 66 -9.82 -10.97 5.17
CA ARG A 66 -10.20 -11.15 3.75
C ARG A 66 -11.50 -10.43 3.43
N ASN A 67 -12.48 -10.52 4.32
CA ASN A 67 -13.78 -9.85 4.14
C ASN A 67 -13.62 -8.33 4.10
N GLN A 68 -12.79 -7.74 4.95
CA GLN A 68 -12.53 -6.30 4.92
C GLN A 68 -11.88 -5.86 3.60
N LEU A 69 -10.92 -6.63 3.06
CA LEU A 69 -10.35 -6.34 1.75
C LEU A 69 -11.37 -6.50 0.63
N LEU A 70 -12.23 -7.52 0.73
CA LEU A 70 -13.27 -7.79 -0.24
C LEU A 70 -14.30 -6.66 -0.27
N GLU A 71 -14.81 -6.24 0.89
CA GLU A 71 -15.75 -5.12 1.04
C GLU A 71 -15.16 -3.78 0.60
N HIS A 72 -13.86 -3.56 0.82
CA HIS A 72 -13.22 -2.30 0.46
C HIS A 72 -12.91 -2.22 -1.04
N ALA A 73 -12.34 -3.29 -1.61
CA ALA A 73 -11.85 -3.27 -2.99
C ALA A 73 -12.87 -3.81 -4.00
N TRP A 74 -13.94 -4.48 -3.60
CA TRP A 74 -14.98 -4.99 -4.50
C TRP A 74 -16.38 -4.55 -4.07
N ASP A 75 -17.28 -4.41 -5.05
CA ASP A 75 -18.70 -4.17 -4.78
C ASP A 75 -19.36 -5.40 -4.16
N ARG A 76 -20.46 -5.20 -3.42
CA ARG A 76 -21.16 -6.20 -2.57
C ARG A 76 -21.66 -7.48 -3.29
N ASN A 77 -21.40 -7.64 -4.58
CA ASN A 77 -21.82 -8.78 -5.39
C ASN A 77 -20.71 -9.82 -5.62
N VAL A 78 -19.54 -9.67 -5.01
CA VAL A 78 -18.50 -10.70 -5.07
C VAL A 78 -18.75 -11.74 -4.00
N ASP A 79 -18.81 -13.00 -4.44
CA ASP A 79 -18.96 -14.13 -3.54
C ASP A 79 -17.74 -14.23 -2.60
N ILE A 80 -18.00 -14.15 -1.29
CA ILE A 80 -17.04 -14.26 -0.19
C ILE A 80 -16.27 -15.60 -0.19
N PHE A 81 -16.76 -16.62 -0.89
CA PHE A 81 -16.06 -17.90 -1.06
C PHE A 81 -15.00 -17.86 -2.17
N THR A 82 -14.85 -16.75 -2.89
CA THR A 82 -13.84 -16.63 -3.94
C THR A 82 -12.46 -16.35 -3.36
N ASN A 83 -11.45 -17.15 -3.75
CA ASN A 83 -10.03 -16.90 -3.47
C ASN A 83 -9.46 -15.69 -4.26
N VAL A 84 -10.32 -14.72 -4.58
CA VAL A 84 -9.99 -13.56 -5.40
C VAL A 84 -8.98 -12.66 -4.68
N VAL A 85 -9.19 -12.42 -3.38
CA VAL A 85 -8.29 -11.62 -2.55
C VAL A 85 -6.89 -12.24 -2.53
N ASP A 86 -6.78 -13.54 -2.26
CA ASP A 86 -5.51 -14.26 -2.23
C ASP A 86 -4.76 -14.19 -3.58
N THR A 87 -5.49 -14.27 -4.70
CA THR A 87 -4.93 -14.14 -6.05
C THR A 87 -4.37 -12.75 -6.30
N HIS A 88 -5.10 -11.70 -5.94
CA HIS A 88 -4.63 -10.32 -6.09
C HIS A 88 -3.47 -9.99 -5.15
N ILE A 89 -3.47 -10.50 -3.91
CA ILE A 89 -2.33 -10.36 -3.00
C ILE A 89 -1.09 -11.05 -3.58
N LYS A 90 -1.24 -12.25 -4.15
CA LYS A 90 -0.15 -12.97 -4.81
C LYS A 90 0.42 -12.18 -5.98
N ASN A 91 -0.43 -11.64 -6.84
CA ASN A 91 -0.02 -10.84 -8.00
C ASN A 91 0.64 -9.52 -7.58
N LEU A 92 0.06 -8.84 -6.58
CA LEU A 92 0.63 -7.64 -5.97
C LEU A 92 2.04 -7.91 -5.45
N ARG A 93 2.23 -8.94 -4.61
CA ARG A 93 3.56 -9.32 -4.10
C ARG A 93 4.55 -9.61 -5.23
N LYS A 94 4.12 -10.32 -6.28
CA LYS A 94 4.96 -10.61 -7.45
C LYS A 94 5.42 -9.34 -8.15
N LYS A 95 4.53 -8.36 -8.34
CA LYS A 95 4.86 -7.05 -8.94
C LYS A 95 5.76 -6.20 -8.05
N MET A 96 5.59 -6.29 -6.73
CA MET A 96 6.41 -5.58 -5.75
C MET A 96 7.79 -6.21 -5.53
N GLY A 97 8.02 -7.44 -6.01
CA GLY A 97 9.27 -8.16 -5.81
C GLY A 97 9.57 -8.40 -4.33
N LYS A 98 10.82 -8.15 -3.91
CA LYS A 98 11.26 -8.32 -2.51
C LYS A 98 10.46 -7.44 -1.53
N SER A 99 10.11 -6.23 -1.95
CA SER A 99 9.35 -5.29 -1.14
C SER A 99 7.91 -5.76 -0.88
N GLY A 100 7.40 -6.75 -1.63
CA GLY A 100 6.13 -7.41 -1.34
C GLY A 100 6.11 -8.23 -0.04
N ASN A 101 7.29 -8.52 0.54
CA ASN A 101 7.41 -9.29 1.78
C ASN A 101 6.90 -8.55 3.03
N ILE A 102 6.67 -7.24 2.93
CA ILE A 102 6.08 -6.44 4.02
C ILE A 102 4.63 -6.87 4.29
N ILE A 103 3.94 -7.37 3.26
CA ILE A 103 2.59 -7.90 3.38
C ILE A 103 2.76 -9.30 3.95
N LYS A 104 2.45 -9.52 5.22
CA LYS A 104 2.46 -10.83 5.86
C LYS A 104 1.07 -11.46 5.80
N THR A 105 1.03 -12.77 5.52
CA THR A 105 -0.20 -13.55 5.62
C THR A 105 -0.30 -14.09 7.04
N ILE A 106 -1.43 -13.84 7.70
CA ILE A 106 -1.79 -14.46 8.97
C ILE A 106 -2.81 -15.55 8.66
N TYR A 107 -2.38 -16.81 8.73
CA TYR A 107 -3.20 -17.96 8.36
C TYR A 107 -4.52 -17.98 9.14
N GLY A 108 -5.62 -18.26 8.44
CA GLY A 108 -6.97 -18.25 9.02
C GLY A 108 -7.55 -16.86 9.32
N SER A 109 -6.76 -15.79 9.29
CA SER A 109 -7.23 -14.46 9.71
C SER A 109 -7.19 -13.39 8.63
N GLY A 110 -6.12 -13.31 7.83
CA GLY A 110 -6.01 -12.29 6.77
C GLY A 110 -4.57 -11.83 6.51
N TYR A 111 -4.38 -10.52 6.38
CA TYR A 111 -3.11 -9.90 6.01
C TYR A 111 -2.77 -8.72 6.91
N ARG A 112 -1.48 -8.44 7.05
CA ARG A 112 -0.96 -7.29 7.80
C ARG A 112 0.27 -6.75 7.10
N ILE A 113 0.47 -5.45 7.12
CA ILE A 113 1.75 -4.83 6.77
C ILE A 113 2.59 -4.65 8.03
N LEU A 114 3.83 -5.15 7.99
CA LEU A 114 4.86 -4.91 9.00
C LEU A 114 6.02 -4.15 8.36
N ASP A 115 6.63 -3.23 9.11
CA ASP A 115 7.94 -2.68 8.74
C ASP A 115 9.01 -3.73 9.00
N ASP A 116 9.98 -3.84 8.10
CA ASP A 116 11.19 -4.65 8.30
C ASP A 116 12.04 -4.17 9.51
N GLU A 117 11.70 -3.03 10.14
CA GLU A 117 12.36 -2.53 11.35
C GLU A 117 11.80 -3.10 12.67
N THR A 118 10.75 -3.95 12.63
CA THR A 118 10.10 -4.42 13.87
C THR A 118 10.67 -5.72 14.45
N ASP A 119 11.87 -6.13 14.03
CA ASP A 119 12.58 -7.29 14.61
C ASP A 119 13.86 -6.81 15.32
N THR A 120 13.69 -6.22 16.51
CA THR A 120 14.74 -6.04 17.52
C THR A 120 14.13 -6.20 18.90
#